data_AF-S6GPC5-F1
#
_entry.id   AF-S6GPC5-F1
#
_cell.length_a   1.000
_cell.length_b   1.000
_cell.length_c   1.000
_cell.angle_alpha   90.00
_cell.angle_beta   90.00
_cell.angle_gamma   90.00
#
_symmetry.space_group_name_H-M   'P 1'
#
loop_
_entity.id
_entity.type
_entity.pdbx_description
1 polymer ?
#
loop_
_entity_poly.entity_id
_entity_poly.type
_entity_poly.pdbx_seq_one_letter_code
_entity_poly.pdbx_strand_id
1 'polypeptide(L)'
;MDEPLSALDLKLRQSMRDELQQLQRDTGITFIFVTHDQEEALAMSDRICVLAEGEVQQLSSPNEIYENPINKFVADFIGETNFMAVTIGAVNSATAAITNPLGIQLNVPNAGYRPGQEATMSLRPEKISINTQGLEVNLQGEIVHRTYMGGYTHYKVRTANGIELRVSKRNTISNDTEYQLQQRVDIGFSKTSVRVLCQ
;
A
#
# COMPACT_ATOMS: atom_id res chain seq x y z
N MET A 1 -7.84 24.19 9.19
CA MET A 1 -8.66 23.48 10.20
C MET A 1 -7.80 22.43 10.84
N ASP A 2 -7.93 22.24 12.15
CA ASP A 2 -7.11 21.29 12.91
C ASP A 2 -8.02 20.19 13.48
N GLU A 3 -7.85 18.97 12.98
CA GLU A 3 -8.64 17.77 13.29
C GLU A 3 -10.17 17.98 13.43
N PRO A 4 -10.84 18.69 12.52
CA PRO A 4 -12.22 19.13 12.75
C PRO A 4 -13.26 17.99 12.73
N LEU A 5 -12.88 16.79 12.29
CA LEU A 5 -13.77 15.65 12.07
C LEU A 5 -13.53 14.47 13.03
N SER A 6 -12.51 14.56 13.88
CA SER A 6 -12.06 13.46 14.74
C SER A 6 -13.10 13.05 15.79
N ALA A 7 -13.88 14.01 16.30
CA ALA A 7 -14.91 13.78 17.33
C ALA A 7 -16.26 13.26 16.80
N LEU A 8 -16.45 13.17 15.49
CA LEU A 8 -17.73 12.81 14.88
C LEU A 8 -17.86 11.29 14.71
N ASP A 9 -19.09 10.76 14.72
CA ASP A 9 -19.34 9.38 14.33
C ASP A 9 -19.07 9.15 12.83
N LEU A 10 -18.90 7.89 12.41
CA LEU A 10 -18.50 7.55 11.04
C LEU A 10 -19.42 8.13 9.96
N LYS A 11 -20.75 8.12 10.16
CA LYS A 11 -21.71 8.59 9.14
C LYS A 11 -21.70 10.11 9.04
N LEU A 12 -21.72 10.78 10.19
CA LEU A 12 -21.67 12.24 10.22
C LEU A 12 -20.32 12.74 9.70
N ARG A 13 -19.23 12.04 10.02
CA ARG A 13 -17.90 12.31 9.49
C ARG A 13 -17.88 12.28 7.97
N GLN A 14 -18.40 11.21 7.36
CA GLN A 14 -18.51 11.10 5.89
C GLN A 14 -19.32 12.25 5.29
N SER A 15 -20.50 12.54 5.84
CA SER A 15 -21.34 13.66 5.35
C SER A 15 -20.64 15.00 5.45
N MET A 16 -19.89 15.26 6.53
CA MET A 16 -19.14 16.50 6.71
C MET A 16 -17.93 16.59 5.78
N ARG A 17 -17.28 15.46 5.44
CA ARG A 17 -16.20 15.43 4.43
C ARG A 17 -16.74 15.92 3.08
N ASP A 18 -17.87 15.39 2.66
CA ASP A 18 -18.51 15.75 1.38
C ASP A 18 -18.92 17.23 1.36
N GLU A 19 -19.54 17.71 2.44
CA GLU A 19 -19.95 19.12 2.57
C GLU A 19 -18.75 20.08 2.53
N LEU A 20 -17.65 19.76 3.23
CA LEU A 20 -16.43 20.58 3.23
C LEU A 20 -15.78 20.63 1.85
N GLN A 21 -15.75 19.51 1.12
CA GLN A 21 -15.25 19.49 -0.26
C GLN A 21 -16.12 20.35 -1.18
N GLN A 22 -17.44 20.23 -1.07
CA GLN A 22 -18.37 21.01 -1.87
C GLN A 22 -18.22 22.51 -1.60
N LEU A 23 -18.16 22.90 -0.32
CA LEU A 23 -17.95 24.29 0.09
C LEU A 23 -16.62 24.84 -0.43
N GLN A 24 -15.53 24.07 -0.37
CA GLN A 24 -14.25 24.50 -0.91
C GLN A 24 -14.31 24.73 -2.43
N ARG A 25 -14.99 23.84 -3.17
CA ARG A 25 -15.18 23.97 -4.62
C ARG A 25 -16.04 25.17 -5.00
N ASP A 26 -17.13 25.39 -4.27
CA ASP A 26 -18.08 26.47 -4.56
C ASP A 26 -17.53 27.85 -4.22
N THR A 27 -16.74 27.95 -3.14
CA THR A 27 -16.17 29.22 -2.68
C THR A 27 -14.81 29.54 -3.31
N GLY A 28 -14.09 28.54 -3.81
CA GLY A 28 -12.76 28.69 -4.41
C GLY A 28 -11.67 29.13 -3.42
N ILE A 29 -11.93 29.07 -2.12
CA ILE A 29 -10.96 29.46 -1.09
C ILE A 29 -9.86 28.40 -0.95
N THR A 30 -8.66 28.83 -0.57
CA THR A 30 -7.58 27.91 -0.23
C THR A 30 -7.86 27.28 1.13
N PHE A 31 -7.81 25.95 1.20
CA PHE A 31 -8.05 25.19 2.42
C PHE A 31 -6.79 24.45 2.86
N ILE A 32 -6.49 24.56 4.15
CA ILE A 32 -5.45 23.76 4.80
C ILE A 32 -6.16 22.91 5.85
N PHE A 33 -6.08 21.59 5.68
CA PHE A 33 -6.71 20.59 6.53
C PHE A 33 -5.61 19.76 7.20
N VAL A 34 -5.63 19.70 8.52
CA VAL A 34 -4.68 18.91 9.33
C VAL A 34 -5.45 17.76 9.97
N THR A 35 -4.93 16.55 9.80
CA THR A 35 -5.53 15.32 10.30
C THR A 35 -4.47 14.25 10.53
N HIS A 36 -4.74 13.32 11.44
CA HIS A 36 -3.98 12.08 11.60
C HIS A 36 -4.62 10.90 10.85
N ASP A 37 -5.79 11.09 10.24
CA ASP A 37 -6.52 10.05 9.51
C ASP A 37 -6.11 10.04 8.02
N GLN A 38 -5.53 8.92 7.59
CA GLN A 38 -5.08 8.72 6.22
C GLN A 38 -6.23 8.75 5.19
N GLU A 39 -7.42 8.25 5.53
CA GLU A 39 -8.57 8.24 4.60
C GLU A 39 -9.06 9.65 4.36
N GLU A 40 -9.01 10.52 5.38
CA GLU A 40 -9.32 11.95 5.23
C GLU A 40 -8.34 12.63 4.27
N ALA A 41 -7.05 12.43 4.52
CA ALA A 41 -6.00 13.03 3.70
C ALA A 41 -6.15 12.60 2.24
N LEU A 42 -6.36 11.30 1.98
CA LEU A 42 -6.51 10.74 0.63
C LEU A 42 -7.79 11.18 -0.08
N ALA A 43 -8.92 11.29 0.64
CA ALA A 43 -10.21 11.57 0.03
C ALA A 43 -10.45 13.07 -0.21
N MET A 44 -9.91 13.95 0.63
CA MET A 44 -10.26 15.38 0.65
C MET A 44 -9.24 16.31 0.00
N SER A 45 -8.01 15.85 -0.22
CA SER A 45 -6.91 16.75 -0.54
C SER A 45 -6.51 16.68 -2.01
N ASP A 46 -6.27 17.84 -2.64
CA ASP A 46 -5.58 17.89 -3.94
C ASP A 46 -4.09 17.51 -3.80
N ARG A 47 -3.51 17.88 -2.66
CA ARG A 47 -2.11 17.61 -2.28
C ARG A 47 -2.04 17.28 -0.79
N ILE A 48 -1.19 16.32 -0.46
CA ILE A 48 -0.97 15.87 0.91
C ILE A 48 0.48 16.17 1.29
N CYS A 49 0.67 16.74 2.48
CA CYS A 49 1.97 16.95 3.10
C CYS A 49 2.14 15.98 4.27
N VAL A 50 2.92 14.92 4.09
CA VAL A 50 3.25 13.98 5.17
C VAL A 50 4.38 14.57 5.98
N LEU A 51 4.17 14.73 7.29
CA LEU A 51 5.13 15.30 8.24
C LEU A 51 5.55 14.22 9.24
N ALA A 52 6.84 14.19 9.58
CA ALA A 52 7.38 13.40 10.67
C ALA A 52 8.46 14.19 11.39
N GLU A 53 8.41 14.23 12.72
CA GLU A 53 9.41 14.93 13.56
C GLU A 53 9.63 16.42 13.18
N GLY A 54 8.59 17.05 12.64
CA GLY A 54 8.66 18.45 12.18
C GLY A 54 9.24 18.64 10.77
N GLU A 55 9.63 17.56 10.10
CA GLU A 55 10.16 17.59 8.72
C GLU A 55 9.13 17.07 7.71
N VAL A 56 9.10 17.69 6.53
CA VAL A 56 8.29 17.24 5.41
C VAL A 56 8.92 15.98 4.83
N GLN A 57 8.23 14.86 5.01
CA GLN A 57 8.63 13.58 4.44
C GLN A 57 8.27 13.52 2.95
N GLN A 58 7.05 13.94 2.58
CA GLN A 58 6.62 13.97 1.18
C GLN A 58 5.49 14.96 0.98
N LEU A 59 5.51 15.67 -0.15
CA LEU A 59 4.46 16.60 -0.56
C LEU A 59 4.05 16.33 -2.02
N SER A 60 3.00 15.55 -2.22
CA SER A 60 2.52 15.15 -3.55
C SER A 60 1.00 15.02 -3.61
N SER A 61 0.44 14.64 -4.75
CA SER A 61 -0.98 14.29 -4.87
C SER A 61 -1.29 13.00 -4.08
N PRO A 62 -2.56 12.75 -3.70
CA PRO A 62 -2.95 11.52 -2.99
C PRO A 62 -2.49 10.25 -3.69
N ASN A 63 -2.67 10.19 -5.01
CA ASN A 63 -2.27 9.04 -5.82
C ASN A 63 -0.75 8.82 -5.75
N GLU A 64 0.05 9.88 -5.90
CA GLU A 64 1.50 9.76 -5.86
C GLU A 64 2.02 9.37 -4.47
N ILE A 65 1.44 9.91 -3.40
CA ILE A 65 1.76 9.48 -2.02
C ILE A 65 1.45 8.00 -1.81
N TYR A 66 0.33 7.51 -2.36
CA TYR A 66 -0.09 6.13 -2.21
C TYR A 66 0.72 5.16 -3.10
N GLU A 67 0.81 5.42 -4.39
CA GLU A 67 1.43 4.51 -5.36
C GLU A 67 2.96 4.64 -5.42
N ASN A 68 3.51 5.82 -5.09
CA ASN A 68 4.94 6.12 -5.17
C ASN A 68 5.45 6.82 -3.89
N PRO A 69 5.36 6.16 -2.72
CA PRO A 69 5.94 6.70 -1.50
C PRO A 69 7.47 6.79 -1.64
N ILE A 70 8.07 7.91 -1.23
CA ILE A 70 9.52 8.14 -1.44
C ILE A 70 10.40 7.40 -0.42
N ASN A 71 9.84 7.06 0.74
CA ASN A 71 10.55 6.38 1.81
C ASN A 71 9.63 5.41 2.57
N LYS A 72 10.23 4.59 3.43
CA LYS A 72 9.51 3.59 4.21
C LYS A 72 8.46 4.22 5.13
N PHE A 73 8.75 5.37 5.74
CA PHE A 73 7.83 6.05 6.64
C PHE A 73 6.52 6.41 5.93
N VAL A 74 6.58 7.05 4.75
CA VAL A 74 5.38 7.42 3.99
C VAL A 74 4.59 6.18 3.56
N ALA A 75 5.29 5.11 3.15
CA ALA A 75 4.66 3.87 2.75
C ALA A 75 3.96 3.12 3.90
N ASP A 76 4.46 3.28 5.13
CA ASP A 76 3.91 2.68 6.36
C ASP A 76 2.80 3.56 6.95
N PHE A 77 2.91 4.87 6.77
CA PHE A 77 1.94 5.85 7.27
C PHE A 77 0.66 5.89 6.44
N ILE A 78 0.74 5.66 5.11
CA ILE A 78 -0.40 5.74 4.19
C ILE A 78 -0.76 4.35 3.63
N GLY A 79 -1.81 3.78 4.23
CA GLY A 79 -2.39 2.49 3.86
C GLY A 79 -1.60 1.31 4.42
N GLU A 80 -2.16 0.11 4.27
CA GLU A 80 -1.44 -1.10 4.65
C GLU A 80 -0.41 -1.49 3.58
N THR A 81 0.74 -1.98 4.03
CA THR A 81 1.84 -2.39 3.15
C THR A 81 2.54 -3.64 3.70
N ASN A 82 2.94 -4.56 2.82
CA ASN A 82 3.89 -5.62 3.17
C ASN A 82 5.31 -5.10 2.97
N PHE A 83 6.13 -5.16 4.01
CA PHE A 83 7.55 -4.81 3.94
C PHE A 83 8.44 -6.04 4.01
N MET A 84 9.46 -6.08 3.16
CA MET A 84 10.47 -7.13 3.14
C MET A 84 11.85 -6.49 2.98
N ALA A 85 12.81 -6.92 3.77
CA ALA A 85 14.21 -6.53 3.59
C ALA A 85 14.73 -7.11 2.26
N VAL A 86 15.43 -6.29 1.48
CA VAL A 86 16.03 -6.69 0.22
C VAL A 86 17.43 -6.10 0.07
N THR A 87 18.30 -6.83 -0.62
CA THR A 87 19.63 -6.32 -0.99
C THR A 87 19.65 -6.03 -2.48
N ILE A 88 20.14 -4.85 -2.84
CA ILE A 88 20.33 -4.45 -4.23
C ILE A 88 21.45 -5.30 -4.84
N GLY A 89 21.16 -5.98 -5.94
CA GLY A 89 22.10 -6.76 -6.72
C GLY A 89 22.77 -5.95 -7.83
N ALA A 90 22.83 -6.54 -9.03
CA ALA A 90 23.37 -5.87 -10.20
C ALA A 90 22.51 -4.66 -10.61
N VAL A 91 23.15 -3.53 -10.88
CA VAL A 91 22.52 -2.29 -11.33
C VAL A 91 23.01 -1.95 -12.73
N ASN A 92 22.08 -1.61 -13.61
CA ASN A 92 22.36 -1.07 -14.94
C ASN A 92 21.73 0.33 -15.09
N SER A 93 21.83 0.94 -16.28
CA SER A 93 21.34 2.31 -16.51
C SER A 93 19.83 2.48 -16.36
N ALA A 94 19.04 1.42 -16.49
CA ALA A 94 17.57 1.47 -16.45
C ALA A 94 16.96 0.77 -15.23
N THR A 95 17.58 -0.32 -14.76
CA THR A 95 17.03 -1.19 -13.72
C THR A 95 18.08 -1.65 -12.70
N ALA A 96 17.60 -2.04 -11.53
CA ALA A 96 18.35 -2.73 -10.49
C ALA A 96 17.69 -4.06 -10.16
N ALA A 97 18.49 -5.14 -10.10
CA ALA A 97 18.03 -6.41 -9.59
C ALA A 97 17.95 -6.37 -8.06
N ILE A 98 16.95 -7.03 -7.47
CA ILE A 98 16.83 -7.16 -6.01
C ILE A 98 16.83 -8.61 -5.57
N THR A 99 17.52 -8.89 -4.48
CA THR A 99 17.46 -10.17 -3.76
C THR A 99 16.45 -10.03 -2.64
N ASN A 100 15.38 -10.82 -2.66
CA ASN A 100 14.30 -10.77 -1.69
C ASN A 100 14.07 -12.14 -1.03
N PRO A 101 13.46 -12.17 0.17
CA PRO A 101 13.23 -13.42 0.90
C PRO A 101 12.19 -14.34 0.25
N LEU A 102 11.45 -13.86 -0.74
CA LEU A 102 10.53 -14.70 -1.52
C LEU A 102 11.26 -15.59 -2.54
N GLY A 103 12.57 -15.38 -2.74
CA GLY A 103 13.37 -16.16 -3.68
C GLY A 103 13.06 -15.87 -5.15
N ILE A 104 12.40 -14.75 -5.45
CA ILE A 104 12.02 -14.36 -6.81
C ILE A 104 13.03 -13.35 -7.34
N GLN A 105 13.43 -13.47 -8.60
CA GLN A 105 14.22 -12.44 -9.24
C GLN A 105 13.32 -11.30 -9.74
N LEU A 106 13.49 -10.12 -9.15
CA LEU A 106 12.76 -8.91 -9.53
C LEU A 106 13.75 -7.84 -9.99
N ASN A 107 13.35 -7.11 -11.03
CA ASN A 107 14.05 -5.91 -11.49
C ASN A 107 13.14 -4.71 -11.25
N VAL A 108 13.68 -3.67 -10.63
CA VAL A 108 12.99 -2.41 -10.38
C VAL A 108 13.65 -1.28 -11.15
N PRO A 109 12.94 -0.17 -11.45
CA PRO A 109 13.56 1.00 -12.05
C PRO A 109 14.76 1.48 -11.23
N ASN A 110 15.86 1.82 -11.89
CA ASN A 110 17.04 2.34 -11.20
C ASN A 110 16.76 3.76 -10.68
N ALA A 111 16.77 3.93 -9.36
CA ALA A 111 16.60 5.22 -8.69
C ALA A 111 17.92 5.75 -8.09
N GLY A 112 19.07 5.34 -8.63
CA GLY A 112 20.40 5.68 -8.10
C GLY A 112 20.93 4.69 -7.06
N TYR A 113 20.45 3.45 -7.10
CA TYR A 113 20.86 2.41 -6.15
C TYR A 113 22.32 1.99 -6.34
N ARG A 114 22.93 1.52 -5.26
CA ARG A 114 24.28 0.95 -5.28
C ARG A 114 24.22 -0.58 -5.09
N PRO A 115 25.00 -1.37 -5.85
CA PRO A 115 25.11 -2.80 -5.59
C PRO A 115 25.54 -3.08 -4.13
N GLY A 116 24.89 -4.06 -3.49
CA GLY A 116 25.10 -4.41 -2.09
C GLY A 116 24.38 -3.51 -1.08
N GLN A 117 23.66 -2.49 -1.53
CA GLN A 117 22.88 -1.61 -0.66
C GLN A 117 21.69 -2.37 -0.06
N GLU A 118 21.45 -2.19 1.24
CA GLU A 118 20.24 -2.63 1.91
C GLU A 118 19.08 -1.68 1.62
N ALA A 119 17.92 -2.25 1.28
CA ALA A 119 16.70 -1.51 1.01
C ALA A 119 15.48 -2.27 1.53
N THR A 120 14.32 -1.63 1.50
CA THR A 120 13.04 -2.26 1.84
C THR A 120 12.16 -2.37 0.60
N MET A 121 11.75 -3.58 0.26
CA MET A 121 10.70 -3.81 -0.72
C MET A 121 9.34 -3.59 -0.07
N SER A 122 8.47 -2.85 -0.76
CA SER A 122 7.10 -2.61 -0.35
C SER A 122 6.13 -3.15 -1.40
N LEU A 123 5.07 -3.83 -0.93
CA LEU A 123 4.02 -4.41 -1.77
C LEU A 123 2.67 -4.29 -1.06
N ARG A 124 1.77 -3.52 -1.65
CA ARG A 124 0.45 -3.28 -1.05
C ARG A 124 -0.43 -4.54 -1.11
N PRO A 125 -1.15 -4.91 -0.04
CA PRO A 125 -1.95 -6.14 0.02
C PRO A 125 -2.95 -6.30 -1.12
N GLU A 126 -3.58 -5.22 -1.56
CA GLU A 126 -4.57 -5.19 -2.64
C GLU A 126 -3.97 -5.33 -4.04
N LYS A 127 -2.64 -5.25 -4.17
CA LYS A 127 -1.92 -5.53 -5.42
C LYS A 127 -1.53 -7.00 -5.54
N ILE A 128 -1.82 -7.81 -4.52
CA ILE A 128 -1.62 -9.26 -4.52
C ILE A 128 -2.95 -9.93 -4.82
N SER A 129 -2.98 -10.79 -5.82
CA SER A 129 -4.15 -11.57 -6.22
C SER A 129 -4.03 -13.01 -5.76
N ILE A 130 -5.15 -13.66 -5.46
CA ILE A 130 -5.21 -15.07 -5.07
C ILE A 130 -5.82 -15.89 -6.23
N ASN A 131 -5.21 -17.01 -6.57
CA ASN A 131 -5.59 -17.96 -7.62
C ASN A 131 -5.87 -17.31 -8.99
N THR A 132 -5.10 -16.28 -9.31
CA THR A 132 -5.21 -15.55 -10.60
C THR A 132 -4.08 -15.98 -11.53
N GLN A 133 -4.45 -16.43 -12.73
CA GLN A 133 -3.49 -16.86 -13.74
C GLN A 133 -2.95 -15.67 -14.55
N GLY A 134 -1.79 -15.87 -15.19
CA GLY A 134 -1.20 -14.90 -16.12
C GLY A 134 -0.45 -13.74 -15.46
N LEU A 135 -0.23 -13.79 -14.15
CA LEU A 135 0.61 -12.81 -13.45
C LEU A 135 2.10 -13.11 -13.64
N GLU A 136 2.91 -12.05 -13.65
CA GLU A 136 4.36 -12.15 -13.88
C GLU A 136 5.10 -12.88 -12.75
N VAL A 137 4.57 -12.78 -11.54
CA VAL A 137 5.11 -13.38 -10.33
C VAL A 137 4.01 -14.23 -9.71
N ASN A 138 4.32 -15.50 -9.44
CA ASN A 138 3.41 -16.43 -8.77
C ASN A 138 4.17 -17.20 -7.69
N LEU A 139 3.53 -17.38 -6.54
CA LEU A 139 4.05 -18.08 -5.38
C LEU A 139 2.97 -18.96 -4.79
N GLN A 140 3.36 -20.14 -4.34
CA GLN A 140 2.49 -20.98 -3.52
C GLN A 140 2.53 -20.53 -2.06
N GLY A 141 1.37 -20.55 -1.42
CA GLY A 141 1.24 -20.29 0.00
C GLY A 141 0.03 -20.95 0.63
N GLU A 142 -0.08 -20.79 1.94
CA GLU A 142 -1.15 -21.33 2.77
C GLU A 142 -1.83 -20.20 3.54
N ILE A 143 -3.16 -20.20 3.57
CA ILE A 143 -3.95 -19.23 4.33
C ILE A 143 -3.80 -19.52 5.82
N VAL A 144 -3.16 -18.63 6.57
CA VAL A 144 -2.95 -18.80 8.02
C VAL A 144 -3.86 -17.93 8.87
N HIS A 145 -4.39 -16.85 8.29
CA HIS A 145 -5.35 -15.98 8.97
C HIS A 145 -6.33 -15.36 7.96
N ARG A 146 -7.52 -15.03 8.44
CA ARG A 146 -8.58 -14.38 7.67
C ARG A 146 -9.32 -13.36 8.53
N THR A 147 -9.57 -12.19 7.97
CA THR A 147 -10.32 -11.10 8.60
C THR A 147 -11.29 -10.50 7.59
N TYR A 148 -12.59 -10.68 7.81
CA TYR A 148 -13.64 -10.14 6.94
C TYR A 148 -13.92 -8.67 7.31
N MET A 149 -13.85 -7.76 6.32
CA MET A 149 -13.97 -6.32 6.51
C MET A 149 -15.11 -5.72 5.67
N GLY A 150 -16.12 -6.52 5.31
CA GLY A 150 -17.25 -6.07 4.49
C GLY A 150 -16.94 -6.08 3.00
N GLY A 151 -16.48 -4.94 2.45
CA GLY A 151 -16.20 -4.80 1.01
C GLY A 151 -14.96 -5.55 0.52
N TYR A 152 -14.11 -5.99 1.44
CA TYR A 152 -12.92 -6.79 1.18
C TYR A 152 -12.64 -7.73 2.36
N THR A 153 -11.80 -8.72 2.10
CA THR A 153 -11.32 -9.69 3.09
C THR A 153 -9.80 -9.68 3.10
N HIS A 154 -9.23 -9.49 4.29
CA HIS A 154 -7.79 -9.61 4.50
C HIS A 154 -7.42 -11.04 4.81
N TYR A 155 -6.46 -11.56 4.05
CA TYR A 155 -5.86 -12.86 4.27
C TYR A 155 -4.40 -12.67 4.67
N LYS A 156 -3.90 -13.50 5.59
CA LYS A 156 -2.46 -13.70 5.73
C LYS A 156 -2.12 -15.02 5.05
N VAL A 157 -1.21 -14.95 4.08
CA VAL A 157 -0.74 -16.09 3.31
C VAL A 157 0.71 -16.34 3.69
N ARG A 158 1.00 -17.53 4.24
CA ARG A 158 2.36 -17.97 4.49
C ARG A 158 2.91 -18.66 3.25
N THR A 159 3.96 -18.09 2.66
CA THR A 159 4.66 -18.66 1.51
C THR A 159 5.50 -19.88 1.90
N ALA A 160 5.93 -20.67 0.91
CA ALA A 160 6.81 -21.83 1.14
C ALA A 160 8.12 -21.49 1.88
N ASN A 161 8.59 -20.24 1.75
CA ASN A 161 9.80 -19.75 2.41
C ASN A 161 9.54 -19.24 3.84
N GLY A 162 8.33 -19.43 4.38
CA GLY A 162 7.94 -19.03 5.73
C GLY A 162 7.56 -17.54 5.87
N ILE A 163 7.65 -16.75 4.80
CA ILE A 163 7.25 -15.33 4.81
C ILE A 163 5.73 -15.23 4.79
N GLU A 164 5.17 -14.45 5.71
CA GLU A 164 3.74 -14.13 5.74
C GLU A 164 3.47 -12.82 5.00
N LEU A 165 2.57 -12.88 4.02
CA LEU A 165 2.11 -11.73 3.25
C LEU A 165 0.64 -11.48 3.55
N ARG A 166 0.30 -10.22 3.83
CA ARG A 166 -1.08 -9.77 3.86
C ARG A 166 -1.57 -9.55 2.43
N VAL A 167 -2.75 -10.08 2.12
CA VAL A 167 -3.42 -9.97 0.83
C VAL A 167 -4.82 -9.43 1.07
N SER A 168 -5.22 -8.40 0.32
CA SER A 168 -6.56 -7.82 0.40
C SER A 168 -7.34 -8.20 -0.86
N LYS A 169 -8.34 -9.07 -0.70
CA LYS A 169 -9.23 -9.49 -1.79
C LYS A 169 -10.55 -8.74 -1.68
N ARG A 170 -10.96 -8.05 -2.74
CA ARG A 170 -12.29 -7.43 -2.82
C ARG A 170 -13.38 -8.49 -2.87
N ASN A 171 -14.45 -8.28 -2.11
CA ASN A 171 -15.62 -9.15 -2.11
C ASN A 171 -16.55 -8.69 -3.24
N THR A 172 -16.49 -9.34 -4.41
CA THR A 172 -17.18 -8.91 -5.64
C THR A 172 -18.51 -9.62 -5.90
N ILE A 173 -18.70 -10.82 -5.35
CA ILE A 173 -19.89 -11.65 -5.56
C ILE A 173 -20.45 -12.05 -4.20
N SER A 174 -21.78 -11.93 -4.03
CA SER A 174 -22.47 -12.43 -2.84
C SER A 174 -22.24 -13.93 -2.69
N ASN A 175 -21.76 -14.37 -1.52
CA ASN A 175 -21.38 -15.76 -1.25
C ASN A 175 -20.24 -16.28 -2.14
N ASP A 176 -19.32 -15.43 -2.60
CA ASP A 176 -18.05 -15.91 -3.14
C ASP A 176 -17.40 -16.87 -2.14
N THR A 177 -16.80 -17.94 -2.65
CA THR A 177 -16.24 -18.98 -1.79
C THR A 177 -15.01 -18.40 -1.11
N GLU A 178 -15.15 -18.01 0.15
CA GLU A 178 -14.03 -17.53 0.95
C GLU A 178 -12.97 -18.62 1.08
N TYR A 179 -11.70 -18.23 0.97
CA TYR A 179 -10.62 -19.17 1.26
C TYR A 179 -10.65 -19.55 2.75
N GLN A 180 -10.45 -20.85 3.00
CA GLN A 180 -10.44 -21.42 4.34
C GLN A 180 -9.04 -21.35 4.94
N LEU A 181 -8.95 -21.38 6.28
CA LEU A 181 -7.67 -21.56 6.96
C LEU A 181 -7.03 -22.88 6.51
N GLN A 182 -5.71 -22.91 6.42
CA GLN A 182 -4.89 -24.02 5.95
C GLN A 182 -5.08 -24.40 4.47
N GLN A 183 -5.91 -23.66 3.74
CA GLN A 183 -6.05 -23.86 2.30
C GLN A 183 -4.78 -23.41 1.57
N ARG A 184 -4.29 -24.27 0.67
CA ARG A 184 -3.23 -23.91 -0.27
C ARG A 184 -3.79 -23.05 -1.40
N VAL A 185 -3.09 -21.98 -1.70
CA VAL A 185 -3.45 -21.01 -2.73
C VAL A 185 -2.20 -20.58 -3.50
N ASP A 186 -2.41 -20.15 -4.73
CA ASP A 186 -1.40 -19.42 -5.49
C ASP A 186 -1.64 -17.93 -5.28
N ILE A 187 -0.62 -17.18 -4.89
CA ILE A 187 -0.65 -15.73 -4.87
C ILE A 187 0.22 -15.18 -5.98
N GLY A 188 -0.20 -14.08 -6.59
CA GLY A 188 0.58 -13.43 -7.64
C GLY A 188 0.40 -11.93 -7.67
N PHE A 189 1.35 -11.25 -8.31
CA PHE A 189 1.34 -9.80 -8.48
C PHE A 189 2.17 -9.40 -9.71
N SER A 190 2.00 -8.16 -10.17
CA SER A 190 2.85 -7.59 -11.23
C SER A 190 4.11 -6.98 -10.63
N LYS A 191 5.22 -7.05 -11.37
CA LYS A 191 6.50 -6.43 -10.98
C LYS A 191 6.38 -4.92 -10.81
N THR A 192 5.46 -4.29 -11.56
CA THR A 192 5.19 -2.85 -11.48
C THR A 192 4.46 -2.43 -10.20
N SER A 193 3.92 -3.38 -9.44
CA SER A 193 3.27 -3.12 -8.14
C SER A 193 4.25 -3.09 -6.97
N VAL A 194 5.52 -3.43 -7.21
CA VAL A 194 6.58 -3.43 -6.21
C VAL A 194 7.24 -2.05 -6.16
N ARG A 195 7.51 -1.56 -4.96
CA ARG A 195 8.39 -0.40 -4.73
C ARG A 195 9.59 -0.81 -3.90
N VAL A 196 10.71 -0.14 -4.13
CA VAL A 196 11.93 -0.30 -3.33
C VAL A 196 12.22 1.04 -2.70
N LEU A 197 12.33 1.03 -1.39
CA LEU A 197 12.44 2.19 -0.54
C LEU A 197 13.79 2.13 0.16
N CYS A 198 14.61 3.15 -0.06
CA CYS A 198 15.83 3.35 0.71
C CYS A 198 15.51 4.11 1.99
N GLN A 199 16.39 3.98 2.99
CA GLN A 199 16.36 4.81 4.19
C GLN A 199 16.60 6.28 3.84
#